data_AF-C3XJ53-F1
#
_entry.id   AF-C3XJ53-F1
#
_cell.length_a   1.000
_cell.length_b   1.000
_cell.length_c   1.000
_cell.angle_alpha   90.00
_cell.angle_beta   90.00
_cell.angle_gamma   90.00
#
_symmetry.space_group_name_H-M   'P 1'
#
loop_
_entity.id
_entity.type
_entity.pdbx_description
1 polymer ?
#
loop_
_entity_poly.entity_id
_entity_poly.type
_entity_poly.pdbx_seq_one_letter_code
_entity_poly.pdbx_strand_id
1 'polypeptide(L)'
;MQNKILQERREAFLQEIVNEALGSLGDSLLNTLEVTKVQCSKGKHDAKVFIESSSIDKAMQNKILQAFKKARPIIQEYILSATSWHTAPKITLVFDESLQIQNNLDKIFAQINAKSSNNENKE
;
A
#
# COMPACT_ATOMS: atom_id res chain seq x y z
N MET A 1 -12.80 -20.69 3.73
CA MET A 1 -13.15 -19.68 2.70
C MET A 1 -13.90 -18.47 3.27
N GLN A 2 -14.86 -18.64 4.20
CA GLN A 2 -15.70 -17.56 4.75
C GLN A 2 -14.96 -16.39 5.45
N ASN A 3 -13.81 -16.65 6.10
CA ASN A 3 -13.05 -15.59 6.79
C ASN A 3 -12.33 -14.60 5.85
N LYS A 4 -12.02 -15.00 4.60
CA LYS A 4 -11.24 -14.18 3.67
C LYS A 4 -12.06 -13.00 3.15
N ILE A 5 -13.33 -13.24 2.81
CA ILE A 5 -14.25 -12.20 2.33
C ILE A 5 -14.48 -11.12 3.40
N LEU A 6 -14.64 -11.51 4.66
CA LEU A 6 -14.78 -10.56 5.77
C LEU A 6 -13.51 -9.74 6.01
N GLN A 7 -12.34 -10.34 5.81
CA GLN A 7 -11.07 -9.63 5.86
C GLN A 7 -10.96 -8.61 4.72
N GLU A 8 -11.21 -9.03 3.48
CA GLU A 8 -11.14 -8.16 2.30
C GLU A 8 -12.13 -7.00 2.40
N ARG A 9 -13.35 -7.23 2.88
CA ARG A 9 -14.34 -6.16 3.14
C ARG A 9 -13.82 -5.15 4.16
N ARG A 10 -13.22 -5.62 5.25
CA ARG A 10 -12.64 -4.72 6.26
C ARG A 10 -11.45 -3.94 5.71
N GLU A 11 -10.59 -4.60 4.95
CA GLU A 11 -9.41 -3.98 4.32
C GLU A 11 -9.85 -2.91 3.31
N ALA A 12 -10.86 -3.18 2.49
CA ALA A 12 -11.44 -2.20 1.56
C ALA A 12 -12.06 -1.00 2.29
N PHE A 13 -12.84 -1.25 3.34
CA PHE A 13 -13.43 -0.19 4.15
C PHE A 13 -12.36 0.67 4.85
N LEU A 14 -11.32 0.03 5.40
CA LEU A 14 -10.22 0.75 6.03
C LEU A 14 -9.39 1.54 5.00
N GLN A 15 -9.24 1.03 3.78
CA GLN A 15 -8.60 1.74 2.68
C GLN A 15 -9.33 3.04 2.35
N GLU A 16 -10.66 3.00 2.26
CA GLU A 16 -11.49 4.17 1.99
C GLU A 16 -11.33 5.23 3.08
N ILE A 17 -11.47 4.84 4.35
CA ILE A 17 -11.33 5.77 5.49
C ILE A 17 -9.92 6.35 5.58
N VAL A 18 -8.88 5.55 5.34
CA VAL A 18 -7.50 6.05 5.38
C VAL A 18 -7.26 7.06 4.25
N ASN A 19 -7.79 6.81 3.04
CA ASN A 19 -7.70 7.78 1.94
C ASN A 19 -8.42 9.10 2.29
N GLU A 20 -9.61 9.02 2.87
CA GLU A 20 -10.35 10.21 3.30
C GLU A 20 -9.60 10.97 4.41
N ALA A 21 -9.09 10.25 5.41
CA ALA A 21 -8.30 10.82 6.49
C ALA A 21 -7.06 11.55 5.95
N LEU A 22 -6.32 10.92 5.03
CA LEU A 22 -5.15 11.54 4.37
C LEU A 22 -5.56 12.80 3.60
N GLY A 23 -6.63 12.73 2.80
CA GLY A 23 -7.13 13.88 2.03
C GLY A 23 -7.57 15.06 2.91
N SER A 24 -8.06 14.79 4.12
CA SER A 24 -8.44 15.81 5.10
C SER A 24 -7.26 16.50 5.80
N LEU A 25 -6.04 15.94 5.69
CA LEU A 25 -4.86 16.54 6.30
C LEU A 25 -4.47 17.82 5.57
N GLY A 26 -4.08 18.84 6.34
CA GLY A 26 -3.51 20.08 5.80
C GLY A 26 -2.08 19.94 5.26
N ASP A 27 -1.45 18.76 5.40
CA ASP A 27 -0.10 18.50 4.90
C ASP A 27 -0.16 18.09 3.42
N SER A 28 0.31 18.97 2.54
CA SER A 28 0.33 18.78 1.09
C SER A 28 1.17 17.58 0.63
N LEU A 29 2.08 17.06 1.48
CA LEU A 29 2.84 15.86 1.15
C LEU A 29 2.05 14.57 1.41
N LEU A 30 1.11 14.60 2.36
CA LEU A 30 0.34 13.42 2.77
C LEU A 30 -1.02 13.36 2.09
N ASN A 31 -1.66 14.49 1.86
CA ASN A 31 -3.01 14.54 1.28
C ASN A 31 -3.06 14.24 -0.23
N THR A 32 -1.91 14.24 -0.91
CA THR A 32 -1.79 13.81 -2.31
C THR A 32 -1.42 12.34 -2.45
N LEU A 33 -1.20 11.61 -1.34
CA LEU A 33 -0.82 10.20 -1.41
C LEU A 33 -2.04 9.35 -1.73
N GLU A 34 -1.89 8.45 -2.69
CA GLU A 34 -2.91 7.48 -3.05
C GLU A 34 -2.62 6.14 -2.38
N VAL A 35 -3.58 5.64 -1.60
CA VAL A 35 -3.49 4.30 -1.00
C VAL A 35 -3.97 3.26 -1.99
N THR A 36 -3.05 2.41 -2.47
CA THR A 36 -3.35 1.32 -3.41
C THR A 36 -4.00 0.14 -2.70
N LYS A 37 -3.57 -0.15 -1.47
CA LYS A 37 -4.03 -1.32 -0.72
C LYS A 37 -3.86 -1.15 0.78
N VAL A 38 -4.75 -1.80 1.55
CA VAL A 38 -4.55 -2.01 2.98
C VAL A 38 -4.53 -3.50 3.30
N GLN A 39 -3.62 -3.91 4.17
CA GLN A 39 -3.53 -5.29 4.66
C GLN A 39 -3.56 -5.30 6.19
N CYS A 40 -4.59 -5.91 6.76
CA CYS A 40 -4.69 -6.07 8.20
C CYS A 40 -3.95 -7.32 8.68
N SER A 41 -3.36 -7.26 9.87
CA SER A 41 -2.84 -8.44 10.55
C SER A 41 -3.98 -9.38 10.97
N LYS A 42 -3.66 -10.65 11.22
CA LYS A 42 -4.65 -11.66 11.68
C LYS A 42 -5.36 -11.24 12.97
N GLY A 43 -4.63 -10.56 13.87
CA GLY A 43 -5.17 -10.02 15.13
C GLY A 43 -5.93 -8.71 14.99
N LYS A 44 -5.99 -8.10 13.80
CA LYS A 44 -6.67 -6.82 13.51
C LYS A 44 -6.09 -5.60 14.26
N HIS A 45 -5.02 -5.77 15.02
CA HIS A 45 -4.36 -4.70 15.78
C HIS A 45 -3.38 -3.87 14.94
N ASP A 46 -2.92 -4.41 13.82
CA ASP A 46 -1.96 -3.75 12.94
C ASP A 46 -2.47 -3.74 11.50
N ALA A 47 -2.16 -2.68 10.77
CA ALA A 47 -2.49 -2.55 9.36
C ALA A 47 -1.28 -1.98 8.60
N LYS A 48 -0.96 -2.61 7.46
CA LYS A 48 -0.03 -2.07 6.48
C LYS A 48 -0.83 -1.33 5.42
N VAL A 49 -0.48 -0.07 5.19
CA VAL A 49 -1.09 0.79 4.18
C VAL A 49 -0.05 0.97 3.07
N PHE A 50 -0.38 0.48 1.89
CA PHE A 50 0.45 0.55 0.70
C PHE A 50 0.08 1.81 -0.08
N ILE A 51 1.09 2.61 -0.42
CA ILE A 51 0.93 3.82 -1.23
C ILE A 51 1.66 3.70 -2.55
N GLU A 52 1.12 4.35 -3.58
CA GLU A 52 1.73 4.39 -4.90
C GLU A 52 3.11 5.07 -4.81
N SER A 53 4.14 4.43 -5.35
CA SER A 53 5.53 4.84 -5.18
C SER A 53 6.30 5.10 -6.47
N SER A 54 5.68 4.84 -7.64
CA SER A 54 6.37 4.87 -8.93
C SER A 54 7.05 6.20 -9.26
N SER A 55 6.55 7.32 -8.72
CA SER A 55 7.09 8.67 -8.97
C SER A 55 7.85 9.28 -7.79
N ILE A 56 8.07 8.51 -6.71
CA ILE A 56 8.61 9.04 -5.45
C ILE A 56 10.07 8.61 -5.26
N ASP A 57 10.98 9.60 -5.28
CA ASP A 57 12.39 9.37 -4.99
C ASP A 57 12.65 9.02 -3.51
N LYS A 58 13.71 8.26 -3.23
CA LYS A 58 14.09 7.79 -1.89
C LYS A 58 14.22 8.90 -0.85
N ALA A 59 14.72 10.08 -1.25
CA ALA A 59 14.80 11.23 -0.34
C ALA A 59 13.41 11.72 0.09
N MET A 60 12.45 11.71 -0.85
CA MET A 60 11.05 12.08 -0.60
C MET A 60 10.31 11.01 0.19
N GLN A 61 10.59 9.73 -0.06
CA GLN A 61 10.05 8.61 0.72
C GLN A 61 10.36 8.77 2.22
N ASN A 62 11.60 9.12 2.56
CA ASN A 62 11.97 9.37 3.95
C ASN A 62 11.22 10.56 4.56
N LYS A 63 11.00 11.63 3.80
CA LYS A 63 10.21 12.78 4.27
C LYS A 63 8.76 12.38 4.52
N ILE A 64 8.15 11.61 3.61
CA ILE A 64 6.79 11.09 3.74
C ILE A 64 6.67 10.21 4.99
N LEU A 65 7.62 9.30 5.23
CA LEU A 65 7.61 8.44 6.42
C LEU A 65 7.66 9.26 7.71
N GLN A 66 8.48 10.32 7.75
CA GLN A 66 8.58 11.21 8.92
C GLN A 66 7.31 12.05 9.11
N ALA A 67 6.74 12.59 8.05
CA ALA A 67 5.47 13.34 8.09
C ALA A 67 4.33 12.43 8.55
N PHE A 68 4.23 11.23 7.95
CA PHE A 68 3.22 10.24 8.31
C PHE A 68 3.31 9.81 9.77
N LYS A 69 4.53 9.62 10.30
CA LYS A 69 4.73 9.30 11.72
C LYS A 69 4.12 10.36 12.65
N LYS A 70 4.16 11.64 12.26
CA LYS A 70 3.55 12.75 13.01
C LYS A 70 2.03 12.80 12.84
N ALA A 71 1.53 12.53 11.63
CA ALA A 71 0.10 12.53 11.33
C ALA A 71 -0.63 11.27 11.83
N ARG A 72 0.09 10.19 12.11
CA ARG A 72 -0.48 8.89 12.52
C ARG A 72 -1.50 8.97 13.67
N PRO A 73 -1.29 9.72 14.77
CA PRO A 73 -2.30 9.81 15.83
C PRO A 73 -3.61 10.43 15.35
N ILE A 74 -3.53 11.46 14.50
CA ILE A 74 -4.69 12.14 13.91
C ILE A 74 -5.47 11.19 13.01
N ILE A 75 -4.75 10.43 12.15
CA ILE A 75 -5.36 9.42 11.28
C ILE A 75 -6.04 8.32 12.12
N GLN A 76 -5.42 7.90 13.23
CA GLN A 76 -6.01 6.90 14.13
C GLN A 76 -7.28 7.41 14.82
N GLU A 77 -7.29 8.67 15.25
CA GLU A 77 -8.46 9.32 15.83
C GLU A 77 -9.60 9.44 14.80
N TYR A 78 -9.28 9.82 13.56
CA TYR A 78 -10.24 9.84 12.45
C TYR A 78 -10.86 8.45 12.20
N ILE A 79 -10.04 7.39 12.22
CA ILE A 79 -10.56 6.03 12.06
C ILE A 79 -11.47 5.65 13.21
N LEU A 80 -11.11 5.98 14.46
CA LEU A 80 -11.95 5.70 15.62
C LEU A 80 -13.32 6.39 15.50
N SER A 81 -13.34 7.67 15.12
CA SER A 81 -14.57 8.43 14.97
C SER A 81 -15.43 7.93 13.81
N ALA A 82 -14.83 7.57 12.68
CA ALA A 82 -15.54 7.08 11.50
C ALA A 82 -16.06 5.63 11.64
N THR A 83 -15.33 4.77 12.36
CA THR A 83 -15.63 3.31 12.41
C THR A 83 -16.40 2.87 13.65
N SER A 84 -16.49 3.72 14.68
CA SER A 84 -16.99 3.34 16.02
C SER A 84 -16.26 2.12 16.61
N TRP A 85 -15.02 1.85 16.20
CA TRP A 85 -14.21 0.76 16.77
C TRP A 85 -13.71 1.13 18.15
N HIS A 86 -13.58 0.14 19.04
CA HIS A 86 -12.99 0.35 20.37
C HIS A 86 -11.50 0.74 20.29
N THR A 87 -10.79 0.31 19.23
CA THR A 87 -9.37 0.60 19.06
C THR A 87 -9.01 0.63 17.57
N ALA A 88 -8.35 1.71 17.13
CA ALA A 88 -7.83 1.81 15.78
C ALA A 88 -6.57 0.95 15.60
N PRO A 89 -6.38 0.32 14.43
CA PRO A 89 -5.17 -0.43 14.16
C PRO A 89 -3.94 0.48 14.13
N LYS A 90 -2.80 -0.09 14.50
CA LYS A 90 -1.49 0.51 14.31
C LYS A 90 -1.15 0.50 12.83
N ILE A 91 -1.23 1.67 12.21
CA ILE A 91 -0.92 1.83 10.79
C ILE A 91 0.60 1.93 10.56
N THR A 92 1.09 1.16 9.59
CA THR A 92 2.44 1.27 9.05
C THR A 92 2.34 1.58 7.57
N LEU A 93 3.01 2.62 7.12
CA LEU A 93 3.07 3.01 5.71
C LEU A 93 4.13 2.17 4.99
N VAL A 94 3.79 1.67 3.80
CA VAL A 94 4.64 0.85 2.94
C VAL A 94 4.53 1.38 1.52
N PHE A 95 5.64 1.47 0.81
CA PHE A 95 5.65 1.84 -0.61
C PHE A 95 5.30 0.63 -1.47
N ASP A 96 4.38 0.79 -2.41
CA ASP A 96 3.96 -0.28 -3.31
C ASP A 96 5.00 -0.46 -4.42
N GLU A 97 5.64 -1.63 -4.45
CA GLU A 97 6.62 -2.03 -5.47
C GLU A 97 6.02 -3.03 -6.47
N SER A 98 4.73 -3.33 -6.39
CA SER A 98 4.07 -4.36 -7.20
C SER A 98 4.25 -4.15 -8.71
N LEU A 99 4.13 -2.91 -9.18
CA LEU A 99 4.34 -2.57 -10.59
C LEU A 99 5.79 -2.82 -11.04
N GLN A 100 6.76 -2.48 -10.19
CA GLN A 100 8.18 -2.74 -10.48
C GLN A 100 8.48 -4.24 -10.55
N ILE A 101 7.88 -5.02 -9.63
CA ILE A 101 8.00 -6.47 -9.61
C ILE A 101 7.41 -7.07 -10.89
N GLN A 102 6.21 -6.63 -11.31
CA GLN A 102 5.56 -7.10 -12.53
C GLN A 102 6.41 -6.80 -13.77
N ASN A 103 6.89 -5.56 -13.92
CA ASN A 103 7.77 -5.18 -15.03
C ASN A 103 9.07 -6.00 -15.08
N ASN A 104 9.61 -6.39 -13.91
CA ASN A 104 10.80 -7.24 -13.85
C ASN A 104 10.50 -8.69 -14.26
N LEU A 105 9.34 -9.23 -13.88
CA LEU A 105 8.91 -10.56 -14.31
C LEU A 105 8.74 -10.63 -15.84
N ASP A 106 8.09 -9.62 -16.43
CA ASP A 106 7.90 -9.55 -17.89
C ASP A 106 9.23 -9.53 -18.63
N LYS A 107 10.23 -8.80 -18.12
CA LYS A 107 11.60 -8.81 -18.67
C LYS A 107 12.26 -10.18 -18.57
N ILE A 108 12.10 -10.88 -17.45
CA ILE A 108 12.64 -12.24 -17.27
C ILE A 108 11.99 -13.20 -18.27
N PHE A 109 10.67 -13.16 -18.41
CA PHE A 109 9.95 -14.00 -19.38
C PHE A 109 10.36 -13.69 -20.82
N ALA A 110 10.53 -12.41 -21.18
CA ALA A 110 11.02 -12.01 -22.49
C ALA A 110 12.44 -12.56 -22.76
N GLN A 111 13.34 -12.53 -21.77
CA GLN A 111 14.68 -13.10 -21.87
C GLN A 111 14.66 -14.63 -22.03
N ILE A 112 13.78 -15.33 -21.31
CA ILE A 112 13.62 -16.78 -21.43
C ILE A 112 13.13 -17.13 -22.83
N ASN A 113 12.08 -16.47 -23.32
CA ASN A 113 11.54 -16.71 -24.66
C ASN A 113 12.58 -16.45 -25.76
N ALA A 114 13.35 -15.36 -25.65
CA ALA A 114 14.42 -15.04 -26.61
C ALA A 114 15.59 -16.04 -26.59
N LYS A 115 15.84 -16.72 -25.46
CA LYS A 115 16.85 -17.80 -25.37
C LYS A 115 16.33 -19.10 -25.98
N SER A 116 15.07 -19.45 -25.73
CA SER A 116 14.44 -20.64 -26.30
C SER A 116 14.39 -20.59 -27.83
N SER A 117 14.02 -19.43 -28.41
CA SER A 117 13.98 -19.24 -29.87
C SER A 117 15.36 -19.24 -30.54
N ASN A 118 16.44 -18.90 -29.82
CA ASN A 118 17.80 -18.94 -30.35
C ASN A 118 18.41 -20.37 -30.36
N ASN A 119 17.87 -21.30 -29.57
CA ASN A 119 18.32 -22.68 -29.57
C ASN A 119 17.68 -23.52 -30.69
N GLU A 120 16.47 -23.18 -31.15
CA GLU A 120 15.82 -23.88 -32.28
C GLU A 120 16.44 -23.53 -33.65
N ASN A 121 17.20 -22.44 -33.76
CA ASN A 121 17.86 -22.02 -35.00
C ASN A 121 19.32 -22.51 -35.11
N LYS A 122 19.76 -23.43 -34.25
CA LYS A 122 21.13 -23.97 -34.21
C LYS A 122 21.22 -25.48 -34.42
N GLU A 123 20.12 -26.16 -34.74
CA GLU A 123 20.11 -27.56 -35.22
C GLU A 123 19.90 -27.64 -36.73
#